data_AF-A0A8C4PL97-F1
#
_entry.id   AF-A0A8C4PL97-F1
#
_cell.length_a   1.000
_cell.length_b   1.000
_cell.length_c   1.000
_cell.angle_alpha   90.00
_cell.angle_beta   90.00
_cell.angle_gamma   90.00
#
_symmetry.space_group_name_H-M   'P 1'
#
loop_
_entity.id
_entity.type
_entity.pdbx_description
1 polymer ?
#
loop_
_entity_poly.entity_id
_entity_poly.type
_entity_poly.pdbx_seq_one_letter_code
_entity_poly.pdbx_strand_id
1 'polypeptide(L)'
;MPPMEPCRSLALLSGSLGLLSVLVALSTDFWFVAMGTTSSHSGLWPKEHQDPVAGYIHVTQAFSILASLGGLVSVSFLVLSCIPSLSVPGRGPLVSSVTAFAAALFVMVAMTVYTIERWNQPLNPQIQTFFSWSFYLGWVSALFWVCAGALSLGAHCSAPLPGYEAV
;
A
#
# COMPACT_ATOMS: atom_id res chain seq x y z
N MET A 1 11.43 -14.85 28.63
CA MET A 1 11.41 -13.57 27.88
C MET A 1 10.33 -13.67 26.82
N PRO A 2 9.29 -12.83 26.77
CA PRO A 2 8.30 -12.96 25.73
C PRO A 2 8.82 -12.29 24.44
N PRO A 3 9.00 -13.00 23.32
CA PRO A 3 9.47 -12.43 22.05
C PRO A 3 8.35 -11.72 21.26
N MET A 4 7.27 -11.29 21.90
CA MET A 4 6.03 -10.85 21.22
C MET A 4 5.97 -9.34 20.88
N GLU A 5 6.77 -8.50 21.56
CA GLU A 5 6.88 -7.07 21.27
C GLU A 5 7.60 -6.73 19.93
N PRO A 6 8.73 -7.35 19.55
CA PRO A 6 9.46 -6.94 18.35
C PRO A 6 8.68 -7.17 17.05
N CYS A 7 7.93 -8.27 16.94
CA CYS A 7 7.13 -8.56 15.73
C CYS A 7 6.03 -7.51 15.50
N ARG A 8 5.39 -7.04 16.58
CA ARG A 8 4.34 -6.01 16.51
C ARG A 8 4.91 -4.65 16.14
N SER A 9 6.05 -4.27 16.73
CA SER A 9 6.73 -3.02 16.37
C SER A 9 7.21 -3.04 14.91
N LEU A 10 7.76 -4.16 14.43
CA LEU A 10 8.15 -4.32 13.03
C LEU A 10 6.94 -4.27 12.08
N ALA A 11 5.81 -4.88 12.46
CA ALA A 11 4.57 -4.80 11.69
C ALA A 11 4.05 -3.35 11.58
N LEU A 12 4.11 -2.58 12.67
CA LEU A 12 3.77 -1.16 12.69
C LEU A 12 4.69 -0.32 11.81
N LEU A 13 6.00 -0.53 11.91
CA LEU A 13 6.99 0.17 11.08
C LEU A 13 6.78 -0.15 9.60
N SER A 14 6.59 -1.42 9.26
CA SER A 14 6.31 -1.84 7.88
C SER A 14 4.99 -1.26 7.37
N GLY A 15 3.92 -1.30 8.16
CA GLY A 15 2.61 -0.77 7.78
C GLY A 15 2.61 0.75 7.61
N SER A 16 3.28 1.48 8.51
CA SER A 16 3.41 2.94 8.40
C SER A 16 4.26 3.36 7.20
N LEU A 17 5.35 2.66 6.92
CA LEU A 17 6.19 2.90 5.75
C LEU A 17 5.45 2.56 4.45
N GLY A 18 4.67 1.46 4.43
CA GLY A 18 3.78 1.11 3.33
C GLY A 18 2.72 2.17 3.07
N LEU A 19 2.06 2.68 4.12
CA LEU A 19 1.06 3.75 4.01
C LEU A 19 1.68 5.05 3.50
N LEU A 20 2.82 5.46 4.05
CA LEU A 20 3.53 6.65 3.60
C LEU A 20 3.93 6.51 2.13
N SER A 21 4.45 5.36 1.72
CA SER A 21 4.84 5.08 0.35
C SER A 21 3.64 5.15 -0.62
N VAL A 22 2.47 4.58 -0.27
CA VAL A 22 1.25 4.71 -1.08
C VAL A 22 0.79 6.16 -1.17
N LEU A 23 0.79 6.90 -0.07
CA LEU A 23 0.35 8.30 -0.05
C LEU A 23 1.29 9.21 -0.86
N VAL A 24 2.60 8.99 -0.74
CA VAL A 24 3.59 9.70 -1.56
C VAL A 24 3.40 9.34 -3.02
N ALA A 25 3.24 8.06 -3.37
CA ALA A 25 2.95 7.65 -4.74
C ALA A 25 1.67 8.32 -5.26
N LEU A 26 0.57 8.30 -4.51
CA LEU A 26 -0.72 8.88 -4.91
C LEU A 26 -0.68 10.41 -5.09
N SER A 27 0.09 11.12 -4.26
CA SER A 27 0.15 12.59 -4.25
C SER A 27 1.16 13.17 -5.24
N THR A 28 2.10 12.37 -5.70
CA THR A 28 3.20 12.87 -6.53
C THR A 28 2.91 12.73 -8.01
N ASP A 29 3.28 13.76 -8.76
CA ASP A 29 3.08 13.78 -10.21
C ASP A 29 4.15 12.99 -10.99
N PHE A 30 4.98 12.22 -10.29
CA PHE A 30 6.17 11.57 -10.83
C PHE A 30 5.93 10.08 -11.11
N TRP A 31 4.76 9.73 -11.66
CA TRP A 31 4.48 8.38 -12.14
C TRP A 31 5.15 8.10 -13.47
N PHE A 32 5.16 9.12 -14.34
CA PHE A 32 5.65 8.99 -15.70
C PHE A 32 6.38 10.23 -16.15
N VAL A 33 7.54 10.02 -16.74
CA VAL A 33 8.33 11.08 -17.38
C VAL A 33 8.24 10.86 -18.88
N ALA A 34 7.69 11.84 -19.59
CA ALA A 34 7.83 11.94 -21.04
C ALA A 34 9.01 12.88 -21.34
N MET A 35 10.08 12.35 -21.91
CA MET A 35 11.22 13.15 -22.37
C MET A 35 11.00 13.55 -23.83
N GLY A 36 10.74 14.85 -24.05
CA GLY A 36 10.74 15.53 -25.34
C GLY A 36 11.67 16.75 -25.31
N THR A 37 11.33 17.84 -26.02
CA THR A 37 12.10 19.12 -25.96
C THR A 37 11.98 19.82 -24.60
N THR A 38 10.95 19.48 -23.81
CA THR A 38 10.81 19.80 -22.40
C THR A 38 10.41 18.52 -21.65
N SER A 39 10.97 18.30 -20.45
CA SER A 39 10.62 17.15 -19.62
C SER A 39 9.25 17.38 -18.97
N SER A 40 8.25 16.59 -19.34
CA SER A 40 6.90 16.68 -18.77
C SER A 40 6.65 15.52 -17.81
N HIS A 41 6.34 15.86 -16.56
CA HIS A 41 5.96 14.91 -15.52
C HIS A 41 4.44 14.81 -15.47
N SER A 42 3.91 13.61 -15.74
CA SER A 42 2.48 13.31 -15.62
C SER A 42 2.23 12.48 -14.36
N GLY A 43 1.44 13.08 -13.47
CA GLY A 43 0.91 12.42 -12.31
C GLY A 43 -0.30 11.56 -12.61
N LEU A 44 -0.85 11.01 -11.55
CA LEU A 44 -2.12 10.30 -11.60
C LEU A 44 -3.30 11.30 -11.70
N TRP A 45 -3.12 12.56 -11.30
CA TRP A 45 -4.18 13.59 -11.32
C TRP A 45 -4.07 14.48 -12.57
N PRO A 46 -5.19 14.76 -13.25
CA PRO A 46 -5.19 15.66 -14.41
C PRO A 46 -4.81 17.09 -14.00
N LYS A 47 -3.84 17.67 -14.70
CA LYS A 47 -3.40 19.07 -14.47
C LYS A 47 -4.31 20.09 -15.16
N GLU A 48 -5.02 19.68 -16.21
CA GLU A 48 -6.01 20.48 -16.93
C GLU A 48 -7.39 19.81 -16.92
N HIS A 49 -8.43 20.61 -16.75
CA HIS A 49 -9.83 20.16 -16.60
C HIS A 49 -10.44 19.65 -17.91
N GLN A 50 -9.71 19.71 -19.04
CA GLN A 50 -10.20 19.45 -20.39
C GLN A 50 -9.53 18.27 -21.10
N ASP A 51 -8.50 17.66 -20.50
CA ASP A 51 -7.87 16.49 -21.10
C ASP A 51 -8.73 15.23 -20.88
N PRO A 52 -9.03 14.45 -21.92
CA PRO A 52 -9.71 13.18 -21.76
C PRO A 52 -8.81 12.23 -20.96
N VAL A 53 -9.10 12.10 -19.67
CA VAL A 53 -8.39 11.18 -18.77
C VAL A 53 -8.71 9.75 -19.19
N ALA A 54 -7.66 8.99 -19.51
CA ALA A 54 -7.82 7.61 -19.91
C ALA A 54 -8.44 6.78 -18.77
N GLY A 55 -9.40 5.90 -19.09
CA GLY A 55 -10.15 5.14 -18.09
C GLY A 55 -9.29 4.33 -17.11
N TYR A 56 -8.13 3.83 -17.55
CA TYR A 56 -7.19 3.11 -16.69
C TYR A 56 -6.59 3.98 -15.57
N ILE A 57 -6.52 5.31 -15.76
CA ILE A 57 -6.05 6.24 -14.73
C ILE A 57 -7.08 6.30 -13.60
N HIS A 58 -8.37 6.37 -13.92
CA HIS A 58 -9.44 6.34 -12.92
C HIS A 58 -9.47 5.02 -12.14
N VAL A 59 -9.22 3.89 -12.81
CA VAL A 59 -9.08 2.59 -12.16
C VAL A 59 -7.90 2.61 -11.20
N THR A 60 -6.73 3.09 -11.65
CA THR A 60 -5.51 3.18 -10.84
C THR A 60 -5.71 4.10 -9.62
N GLN A 61 -6.39 5.24 -9.81
CA GLN A 61 -6.75 6.17 -8.72
C GLN A 61 -7.66 5.50 -7.70
N ALA A 62 -8.76 4.89 -8.14
CA ALA A 62 -9.73 4.27 -7.26
C ALA A 62 -9.10 3.16 -6.41
N PHE A 63 -8.33 2.26 -7.02
CA PHE A 63 -7.63 1.20 -6.30
C PHE A 63 -6.54 1.73 -5.36
N SER A 64 -5.83 2.79 -5.74
CA SER A 64 -4.84 3.42 -4.86
C SER A 64 -5.48 4.12 -3.65
N ILE A 65 -6.65 4.73 -3.83
CA ILE A 65 -7.43 5.31 -2.72
C ILE A 65 -7.93 4.20 -1.79
N LEU A 66 -8.51 3.12 -2.34
CA LEU A 66 -8.95 1.96 -1.56
C LEU A 66 -7.78 1.33 -0.78
N ALA A 67 -6.60 1.23 -1.40
CA ALA A 67 -5.39 0.79 -0.72
C ALA A 67 -5.00 1.70 0.44
N SER A 68 -5.03 3.03 0.25
CA SER A 68 -4.71 3.98 1.31
C SER A 68 -5.69 3.91 2.49
N LEU A 69 -6.99 3.75 2.21
CA LEU A 69 -8.02 3.60 3.23
C LEU A 69 -7.86 2.26 3.98
N GLY A 70 -7.68 1.16 3.26
CA GLY A 70 -7.43 -0.15 3.86
C GLY A 70 -6.16 -0.17 4.71
N GLY A 71 -5.11 0.50 4.23
CA GLY A 71 -3.86 0.65 4.95
C GLY A 71 -3.98 1.50 6.22
N LEU A 72 -4.71 2.61 6.17
CA LEU A 72 -4.99 3.45 7.33
C LEU A 72 -5.74 2.67 8.41
N VAL A 73 -6.74 1.88 8.01
CA VAL A 73 -7.47 0.97 8.91
C VAL A 73 -6.51 -0.03 9.54
N SER A 74 -5.67 -0.69 8.73
CA SER A 74 -4.69 -1.67 9.21
C SER A 74 -3.73 -1.09 10.26
N VAL A 75 -3.14 0.07 9.99
CA VAL A 75 -2.22 0.77 10.91
C VAL A 75 -2.96 1.19 12.18
N SER A 76 -4.19 1.70 12.08
CA SER A 76 -5.00 2.08 13.24
C SER A 76 -5.24 0.90 14.17
N PHE A 77 -5.61 -0.27 13.64
CA PHE A 77 -5.79 -1.49 14.43
C PHE A 77 -4.47 -2.02 15.01
N LEU A 78 -3.34 -1.87 14.32
CA LEU A 78 -2.02 -2.18 14.86
C LEU A 78 -1.66 -1.26 16.03
N VAL A 79 -1.91 0.05 15.93
CA VAL A 79 -1.67 1.02 17.01
C VAL A 79 -2.54 0.68 18.22
N LEU A 80 -3.83 0.43 18.01
CA LEU A 80 -4.75 0.02 19.09
C LEU A 80 -4.30 -1.29 19.75
N SER A 81 -3.75 -2.22 18.99
CA SER A 81 -3.21 -3.49 19.50
C SER A 81 -1.96 -3.29 20.37
N CYS A 82 -1.23 -2.18 20.21
CA CYS A 82 -0.07 -1.82 21.03
C CYS A 82 -0.45 -1.09 22.33
N ILE A 83 -1.69 -0.62 22.46
CA ILE A 83 -2.18 0.05 23.67
C ILE A 83 -2.90 -0.99 24.55
N PRO A 84 -2.34 -1.38 25.71
CA PRO A 84 -2.93 -2.42 26.56
C PRO A 84 -4.30 -2.06 27.12
N SER A 85 -4.60 -0.76 27.28
CA SER A 85 -5.87 -0.25 27.84
C SER A 85 -7.05 -0.26 26.86
N LEU A 86 -6.80 -0.38 25.55
CA LEU A 86 -7.83 -0.36 24.50
C LEU A 86 -7.86 -1.67 23.68
N SER A 87 -6.96 -2.61 23.95
CA SER A 87 -6.90 -3.88 23.23
C SER A 87 -8.05 -4.80 23.63
N VAL A 88 -9.02 -4.96 22.73
CA VAL A 88 -9.95 -6.09 22.78
C VAL A 88 -9.14 -7.38 22.56
N PRO A 89 -9.24 -8.40 23.43
CA PRO A 89 -8.42 -9.60 23.32
C PRO A 89 -8.50 -10.26 21.94
N GLY A 90 -7.34 -10.46 21.30
CA GLY A 90 -7.13 -11.34 20.14
C GLY A 90 -7.57 -10.84 18.76
N ARG A 91 -8.58 -9.97 18.63
CA ARG A 91 -9.17 -9.66 17.30
C ARG A 91 -8.47 -8.55 16.49
N GLY A 92 -7.79 -7.62 17.15
CA GLY A 92 -7.11 -6.48 16.49
C GLY A 92 -6.04 -6.88 15.46
N PRO A 93 -5.09 -7.78 15.79
CA PRO A 93 -4.03 -8.21 14.87
C PRO A 93 -4.54 -8.95 13.63
N LEU A 94 -5.63 -9.70 13.77
CA LEU A 94 -6.27 -10.44 12.67
C LEU A 94 -6.94 -9.49 11.67
N VAL A 95 -7.72 -8.52 12.17
CA VAL A 95 -8.35 -7.49 11.34
C VAL A 95 -7.29 -6.63 10.63
N SER A 96 -6.23 -6.27 11.35
CA SER A 96 -5.10 -5.54 10.77
C SER A 96 -4.38 -6.33 9.67
N SER A 97 -4.18 -7.63 9.84
CA SER A 97 -3.58 -8.51 8.83
C SER A 97 -4.44 -8.62 7.56
N VAL A 98 -5.75 -8.88 7.72
CA VAL A 98 -6.69 -8.97 6.58
C VAL A 98 -6.74 -7.65 5.80
N THR A 99 -6.81 -6.52 6.51
CA THR A 99 -6.84 -5.20 5.88
C THR A 99 -5.52 -4.82 5.22
N ALA A 100 -4.37 -5.25 5.77
CA ALA A 100 -3.06 -5.10 5.13
C ALA A 100 -2.94 -5.90 3.83
N PHE A 101 -3.39 -7.17 3.81
CA PHE A 101 -3.39 -7.98 2.59
C PHE A 101 -4.36 -7.42 1.54
N ALA A 102 -5.54 -6.95 1.95
CA ALA A 102 -6.46 -6.28 1.05
C ALA A 102 -5.85 -5.02 0.43
N ALA A 103 -5.17 -4.18 1.24
CA ALA A 103 -4.45 -3.01 0.75
C ALA A 103 -3.34 -3.40 -0.24
N ALA A 104 -2.57 -4.44 0.05
CA ALA A 104 -1.55 -4.95 -0.87
C ALA A 104 -2.15 -5.37 -2.22
N LEU A 105 -3.27 -6.10 -2.22
CA LEU A 105 -3.97 -6.51 -3.43
C LEU A 105 -4.46 -5.31 -4.24
N PHE A 106 -5.05 -4.30 -3.59
CA PHE A 106 -5.51 -3.10 -4.27
C PHE A 106 -4.36 -2.32 -4.92
N VAL A 107 -3.22 -2.14 -4.23
CA VAL A 107 -2.03 -1.53 -4.85
C VAL A 107 -1.54 -2.38 -6.02
N MET A 108 -1.43 -3.70 -5.85
CA MET A 108 -0.97 -4.60 -6.92
C MET A 108 -1.84 -4.49 -8.17
N VAL A 109 -3.16 -4.45 -8.02
CA VAL A 109 -4.10 -4.24 -9.14
C VAL A 109 -3.87 -2.88 -9.79
N ALA A 110 -3.77 -1.80 -9.00
CA ALA A 110 -3.52 -0.46 -9.52
C ALA A 110 -2.23 -0.42 -10.36
N MET A 111 -1.13 -0.95 -9.82
CA MET A 111 0.17 -0.97 -10.49
C MET A 111 0.18 -1.84 -11.74
N THR A 112 -0.47 -3.00 -11.69
CA THR A 112 -0.52 -3.95 -12.81
C THR A 112 -1.37 -3.40 -13.95
N VAL A 113 -2.56 -2.86 -13.65
CA VAL A 113 -3.42 -2.20 -14.66
C VAL A 113 -2.68 -1.04 -15.31
N TYR A 114 -2.05 -0.18 -14.50
CA TYR A 114 -1.26 0.93 -15.03
C TYR A 114 -0.15 0.43 -15.97
N THR A 115 0.57 -0.63 -15.59
CA THR A 115 1.68 -1.18 -16.40
C THR A 115 1.19 -1.79 -17.71
N ILE A 116 0.15 -2.62 -17.68
CA ILE A 116 -0.39 -3.32 -18.85
C ILE A 116 -0.96 -2.33 -19.87
N GLU A 117 -1.77 -1.38 -19.39
CA GLU A 117 -2.38 -0.38 -20.26
C GLU A 117 -1.33 0.54 -20.88
N ARG A 118 -0.27 0.90 -20.14
CA ARG A 118 0.86 1.67 -20.68
C ARG A 118 1.66 0.89 -21.72
N TRP A 119 1.83 -0.42 -21.53
CA TRP A 119 2.57 -1.29 -22.45
C TRP A 119 1.82 -1.49 -23.77
N ASN A 120 0.48 -1.51 -23.73
CA ASN A 120 -0.37 -1.66 -24.91
C ASN A 120 -0.55 -0.35 -25.70
N GLN A 121 -0.15 0.80 -25.16
CA GLN A 121 -0.22 2.06 -25.90
C GLN A 121 0.86 2.10 -27.00
N PRO A 122 0.49 2.41 -28.26
CA PRO A 122 1.46 2.50 -29.35
C PRO A 122 2.46 3.62 -29.04
N LEU A 123 3.72 3.21 -28.83
CA LEU A 123 4.80 4.12 -28.48
C LEU A 123 5.10 5.01 -29.69
N ASN A 124 4.81 6.31 -29.59
CA ASN A 124 5.25 7.25 -30.61
C ASN A 124 6.80 7.30 -30.57
N PRO A 125 7.49 7.02 -31.69
CA PRO A 125 8.95 6.87 -31.72
C PRO A 125 9.72 8.16 -31.38
N GLN A 126 9.03 9.31 -31.25
CA GLN A 126 9.63 10.60 -30.91
C GLN A 126 9.59 10.94 -29.40
N ILE A 127 8.85 10.20 -28.57
CA ILE A 127 8.70 10.52 -27.14
C ILE A 127 9.26 9.35 -26.34
N GLN A 128 10.43 9.55 -25.74
CA GLN A 128 11.00 8.55 -24.85
C GLN A 128 10.29 8.62 -23.51
N THR A 129 9.70 7.51 -23.10
CA THR A 129 8.88 7.46 -21.90
C THR A 129 9.45 6.52 -20.87
N PHE A 130 9.49 6.96 -19.62
CA PHE A 130 10.06 6.20 -18.51
C PHE A 130 9.13 6.20 -17.30
N PHE A 131 9.06 5.05 -16.64
CA PHE A 131 8.49 4.94 -15.30
C PHE A 131 9.37 5.70 -14.32
N SER A 132 8.74 6.51 -13.47
CA SER A 132 9.43 7.37 -12.52
C SER A 132 9.28 6.84 -11.09
N TRP A 133 9.96 7.46 -10.13
CA TRP A 133 10.15 6.95 -8.77
C TRP A 133 8.84 6.66 -8.01
N SER A 134 7.76 7.41 -8.26
CA SER A 134 6.45 7.17 -7.65
C SER A 134 5.85 5.81 -8.04
N PHE A 135 6.12 5.35 -9.26
CA PHE A 135 5.70 4.01 -9.70
C PHE A 135 6.43 2.92 -8.90
N TYR A 136 7.74 3.06 -8.69
CA TYR A 136 8.48 2.10 -7.88
C TYR A 136 8.04 2.12 -6.41
N LEU A 137 7.70 3.30 -5.86
CA LEU A 137 7.12 3.41 -4.52
C LEU A 137 5.78 2.69 -4.39
N GLY A 138 4.97 2.64 -5.46
CA GLY A 138 3.77 1.80 -5.52
C GLY A 138 4.09 0.32 -5.29
N TRP A 139 5.02 -0.25 -6.07
CA TRP A 139 5.44 -1.64 -5.90
C TRP A 139 6.08 -1.93 -4.53
N VAL A 140 6.96 -1.04 -4.08
CA VAL A 140 7.61 -1.14 -2.77
C VAL A 140 6.58 -1.13 -1.65
N SER A 141 5.53 -0.31 -1.77
CA SER A 141 4.46 -0.27 -0.77
C SER A 141 3.70 -1.59 -0.66
N ALA A 142 3.47 -2.29 -1.78
CA ALA A 142 2.82 -3.59 -1.77
C ALA A 142 3.63 -4.63 -0.97
N LEU A 143 4.96 -4.62 -1.11
CA LEU A 143 5.85 -5.46 -0.31
C LEU A 143 5.74 -5.14 1.18
N PHE A 144 5.76 -3.86 1.54
CA PHE A 144 5.61 -3.43 2.93
C PHE A 144 4.25 -3.83 3.53
N TRP A 145 3.17 -3.79 2.74
CA TRP A 145 1.85 -4.26 3.18
C TRP A 145 1.81 -5.79 3.38
N VAL A 146 2.43 -6.56 2.49
CA VAL A 146 2.56 -8.02 2.66
C VAL A 146 3.37 -8.36 3.91
N CYS A 147 4.50 -7.68 4.13
CA CYS A 147 5.31 -7.86 5.34
C CYS A 147 4.54 -7.50 6.61
N ALA A 148 3.83 -6.37 6.62
CA ALA A 148 3.01 -5.95 7.76
C ALA A 148 1.88 -6.97 8.06
N GLY A 149 1.21 -7.48 7.02
CA GLY A 149 0.18 -8.50 7.14
C GLY A 149 0.71 -9.82 7.70
N ALA A 150 1.85 -10.29 7.19
CA ALA A 150 2.49 -11.53 7.61
C ALA A 150 3.00 -11.45 9.06
N LEU A 151 3.64 -10.35 9.44
CA LEU A 151 4.11 -10.13 10.81
C LEU A 151 2.95 -10.05 11.81
N SER A 152 1.85 -9.39 11.41
CA SER A 152 0.64 -9.30 12.24
C SER A 152 -0.04 -10.66 12.42
N LEU A 153 -0.08 -11.48 11.36
CA LEU A 153 -0.62 -12.83 11.41
C LEU A 153 0.25 -13.75 12.27
N GLY A 154 1.58 -13.68 12.11
CA GLY A 154 2.53 -14.42 12.93
C GLY A 154 2.39 -14.07 14.42
N ALA A 155 2.27 -12.78 14.74
CA ALA A 155 2.02 -12.33 16.11
C ALA A 155 0.69 -12.84 16.67
N HIS A 156 -0.35 -12.98 15.83
CA HIS A 156 -1.63 -13.57 16.23
C HIS A 156 -1.51 -15.09 16.48
N CYS A 157 -0.88 -15.83 15.58
CA CYS A 157 -0.72 -17.29 15.70
C CYS A 157 0.20 -17.72 16.84
N SER A 158 1.18 -16.88 17.20
CA SER A 158 2.10 -17.13 18.31
C SER A 158 1.58 -16.62 19.66
N ALA A 159 0.42 -15.97 19.70
CA ALA A 159 -0.23 -15.63 20.96
C ALA A 159 -0.61 -16.95 21.68
N PRO A 160 -0.21 -17.16 22.94
CA PRO A 160 -0.57 -18.37 23.68
C PRO A 160 -2.09 -18.56 23.64
N LEU A 161 -2.55 -19.78 23.27
CA LEU A 161 -3.92 -20.18 23.55
C LEU A 161 -4.18 -19.89 25.04
N PRO A 162 -5.33 -19.29 25.42
CA PRO A 162 -5.71 -19.20 26.82
C PRO A 162 -5.87 -20.64 27.32
N GLY A 163 -4.79 -21.15 27.93
CA GLY A 163 -4.71 -22.49 28.45
C GLY A 163 -5.72 -22.63 29.57
N TYR A 164 -6.63 -23.59 29.38
CA TYR A 164 -7.43 -24.20 30.43
C TYR A 164 -6.52 -25.06 31.33
N GLU A 165 -5.46 -24.47 31.86
CA GLU A 165 -4.45 -25.10 32.72
C GLU A 165 -4.13 -24.10 33.84
N ALA A 166 -5.14 -23.82 34.66
CA ALA A 166 -4.97 -23.19 35.95
C ALA A 166 -5.85 -23.92 36.96
N VAL A 167 -5.28 -25.04 37.43
CA VAL A 167 -5.56 -25.78 38.68
C VAL A 167 -6.95 -26.41 38.83
#